data_AF-A0A5S4TQW0-F1
#
_entry.id   AF-A0A5S4TQW0-F1
#
_cell.length_a   1.000
_cell.length_b   1.000
_cell.length_c   1.000
_cell.angle_alpha   90.00
_cell.angle_beta   90.00
_cell.angle_gamma   90.00
#
_symmetry.space_group_name_H-M   'P 1'
#
loop_
_entity.id
_entity.type
_entity.pdbx_description
1 polymer ?
#
loop_
_entity_poly.entity_id
_entity_poly.type
_entity_poly.pdbx_seq_one_letter_code
_entity_poly.pdbx_strand_id
1 'polypeptide(L)'
;PIVNFTQSIIDDSIQKNAEFHHQSGLQPEIVRKSYFHCCEWCQEVQGNYKYPRVPKDVYRRHQHCRCIVDYDPKNGKVQDIWKKIWRKKDESDKIEVRKDINKNSQMSEVRKLALQNGISSNPIKKSRKKLTEEQIIEAVSGGDKTRGSCSSAAFAYIGNKGGYTVLDFRGGKSCDFFSRDSRIKMIGSLPGVEMHVAKHTNDFTAVKELLEKVESGNEYYLAAGSHAAIIRKNEG
;
A
#
# COMPACT_ATOMS: atom_id res chain seq x y z
N PRO A 1 -20.73 15.09 28.26
CA PRO A 1 -19.27 15.23 28.52
C PRO A 1 -18.47 14.43 27.50
N ILE A 2 -17.70 15.10 26.63
CA ILE A 2 -16.86 14.45 25.62
C ILE A 2 -15.59 13.97 26.32
N VAL A 3 -15.42 12.66 26.41
CA VAL A 3 -14.19 12.05 26.93
C VAL A 3 -13.25 11.82 25.75
N ASN A 4 -12.16 12.59 25.72
CA ASN A 4 -11.00 12.35 24.88
C ASN A 4 -10.37 11.02 25.34
N PHE A 5 -10.48 9.96 24.52
CA PHE A 5 -9.68 8.75 24.64
C PHE A 5 -8.49 8.84 23.68
N THR A 6 -7.51 9.65 24.05
CA THR A 6 -6.14 9.44 23.59
C THR A 6 -5.74 8.02 23.98
N GLN A 7 -4.99 7.32 23.12
CA GLN A 7 -4.45 5.97 23.35
C GLN A 7 -3.41 5.90 24.50
N SER A 8 -3.57 6.75 25.51
CA SER A 8 -2.74 6.95 26.70
C SER A 8 -3.25 6.18 27.92
N ILE A 9 -4.39 5.49 27.83
CA ILE A 9 -4.83 4.63 28.93
C ILE A 9 -4.06 3.32 28.82
N ILE A 10 -3.06 3.21 29.68
CA ILE A 10 -2.33 1.97 29.95
C ILE A 10 -3.37 0.91 30.33
N ASP A 11 -3.35 -0.23 29.63
CA ASP A 11 -4.08 -1.39 30.12
C ASP A 11 -3.32 -1.95 31.33
N ASP A 12 -3.72 -1.55 32.54
CA ASP A 12 -3.24 -2.09 33.83
C ASP A 12 -3.22 -3.63 33.87
N SER A 13 -4.01 -4.26 33.00
CA SER A 13 -4.11 -5.69 32.79
C SER A 13 -2.76 -6.36 32.49
N ILE A 14 -1.89 -5.78 31.65
CA ILE A 14 -0.60 -6.41 31.31
C ILE A 14 0.42 -6.24 32.44
N GLN A 15 0.43 -5.08 33.09
CA GLN A 15 1.28 -4.86 34.26
C GLN A 15 0.92 -5.84 35.39
N LYS A 16 -0.39 -5.99 35.68
CA LYS A 16 -0.89 -6.96 36.66
C LYS A 16 -0.55 -8.41 36.29
N ASN A 17 -0.61 -8.77 34.99
CA ASN A 17 -0.23 -10.11 34.53
C ASN A 17 1.28 -10.36 34.66
N ALA A 18 2.11 -9.37 34.32
CA ALA A 18 3.56 -9.46 34.51
C ALA A 18 3.92 -9.59 36.00
N GLU A 19 3.23 -8.84 36.87
CA GLU A 19 3.37 -8.92 38.31
C GLU A 19 2.95 -10.29 38.87
N PHE A 20 1.78 -10.79 38.47
CA PHE A 20 1.27 -12.09 38.86
C PHE A 20 2.21 -13.22 38.44
N HIS A 21 2.71 -13.19 37.21
CA HIS A 21 3.68 -14.20 36.73
C HIS A 21 5.00 -14.12 37.48
N HIS A 22 5.48 -12.92 37.80
CA HIS A 22 6.68 -12.75 38.63
C HIS A 22 6.49 -13.28 40.06
N GLN A 23 5.37 -12.97 40.70
CA GLN A 23 5.00 -13.50 42.02
C GLN A 23 4.86 -15.03 42.00
N SER A 24 4.49 -15.59 40.85
CA SER A 24 4.42 -17.05 40.62
C SER A 24 5.79 -17.68 40.28
N GLY A 25 6.90 -16.95 40.42
CA GLY A 25 8.26 -17.45 40.20
C GLY A 25 8.73 -17.44 38.74
N LEU A 26 7.94 -16.89 37.80
CA LEU A 26 8.36 -16.73 36.41
C LEU A 26 9.20 -15.46 36.22
N GLN A 27 9.94 -15.40 35.12
CA GLN A 27 10.75 -14.23 34.75
C GLN A 27 10.23 -13.59 33.46
N PRO A 28 9.07 -12.90 33.51
CA PRO A 28 8.52 -12.25 32.33
C PRO A 28 9.37 -11.06 31.89
N GLU A 29 9.35 -10.78 30.60
CA GLU A 29 10.04 -9.65 29.97
C GLU A 29 9.06 -8.77 29.19
N ILE A 30 9.34 -7.47 29.16
CA ILE A 30 8.69 -6.50 28.29
C ILE A 30 9.69 -6.07 27.23
N VAL A 31 9.36 -6.29 25.96
CA VAL A 31 10.24 -6.01 24.83
C VAL A 31 9.63 -4.89 24.00
N ARG A 32 10.31 -3.74 23.94
CA ARG A 32 9.91 -2.60 23.12
C ARG A 32 10.81 -2.49 21.89
N LYS A 33 10.20 -2.54 20.70
CA LYS A 33 10.88 -2.42 19.41
C LYS A 33 10.45 -1.13 18.72
N SER A 34 11.43 -0.31 18.33
CA SER A 34 11.22 0.90 17.51
C SER A 34 11.48 0.58 16.03
N TYR A 35 10.78 1.24 15.11
CA TYR A 35 10.96 1.08 13.65
C TYR A 35 11.59 2.32 13.01
N PHE A 36 11.99 2.22 11.75
CA PHE A 36 12.50 3.35 10.96
C PHE A 36 11.49 4.52 10.97
N HIS A 37 11.95 5.74 11.28
CA HIS A 37 11.15 6.96 11.55
C HIS A 37 10.28 6.95 12.82
N CYS A 38 10.62 6.17 13.85
CA CYS A 38 10.06 6.32 15.18
C CYS A 38 10.53 7.64 15.82
N CYS A 39 9.68 8.34 16.59
CA CYS A 39 10.06 9.58 17.28
C CYS A 39 11.18 9.33 18.31
N GLU A 40 12.00 10.35 18.57
CA GLU A 40 13.20 10.29 19.42
C GLU A 40 12.93 9.63 20.77
N TRP A 41 11.92 10.09 21.51
CA TRP A 41 11.55 9.50 22.81
C TRP A 41 11.27 7.99 22.74
N CYS A 42 10.61 7.50 21.69
CA CYS A 42 10.34 6.06 21.53
C CYS A 42 11.59 5.25 21.16
N GLN A 43 12.59 5.88 20.56
CA GLN A 43 13.90 5.27 20.31
C GLN A 43 14.72 5.21 21.61
N GLU A 44 14.61 6.21 22.47
CA GLU A 44 15.28 6.24 23.78
C GLU A 44 14.72 5.18 24.74
N VAL A 45 13.39 5.03 24.80
CA VAL A 45 12.75 4.03 25.70
C VAL A 45 12.67 2.62 25.09
N GLN A 46 13.36 2.35 23.98
CA GLN A 46 13.40 1.01 23.40
C GLN A 46 14.32 0.09 24.22
N GLY A 47 13.99 -1.21 24.28
CA GLY A 47 14.80 -2.15 25.02
C GLY A 47 14.03 -3.37 25.51
N ASN A 48 14.75 -4.23 26.21
CA ASN A 48 14.19 -5.39 26.89
C ASN A 48 14.26 -5.16 28.41
N TYR A 49 13.11 -5.19 29.06
CA TYR A 49 12.95 -4.92 30.48
C TYR A 49 12.51 -6.19 31.21
N LYS A 50 13.36 -6.64 32.14
CA LYS A 50 13.07 -7.79 32.99
C LYS A 50 12.24 -7.37 34.18
N TYR A 51 11.10 -8.03 34.39
CA TYR A 51 10.28 -7.78 35.57
C TYR A 51 11.05 -8.17 36.86
N PRO A 52 10.95 -7.41 37.98
CA PRO A 52 10.09 -6.24 38.21
C PRO A 52 10.69 -4.89 37.80
N ARG A 53 11.90 -4.87 37.24
CA ARG A 53 12.59 -3.63 36.83
C ARG A 53 12.09 -3.13 35.47
N VAL A 54 10.83 -2.71 35.42
CA VAL A 54 10.21 -2.13 34.21
C VAL A 54 9.72 -0.71 34.50
N PRO A 55 10.34 0.33 33.90
CA PRO A 55 9.87 1.71 34.02
C PRO A 55 8.44 1.88 33.47
N LYS A 56 7.63 2.72 34.11
CA LYS A 56 6.25 2.99 33.67
C LYS A 56 6.16 3.52 32.24
N ASP A 57 7.17 4.28 31.81
CA ASP A 57 7.22 4.88 30.48
C ASP A 57 7.33 3.86 29.34
N VAL A 58 7.78 2.63 29.62
CA VAL A 58 7.83 1.54 28.64
C VAL A 58 6.43 1.18 28.12
N TYR A 59 5.39 1.40 28.93
CA TYR A 59 4.01 1.14 28.58
C TYR A 59 3.29 2.36 27.96
N ARG A 60 3.99 3.46 27.67
CA ARG A 60 3.38 4.67 27.09
C ARG A 60 3.66 4.78 25.59
N ARG A 61 2.72 5.31 24.81
CA ARG A 61 2.82 5.43 23.35
C ARG A 61 2.18 6.72 22.83
N HIS A 62 2.82 7.35 21.85
CA HIS A 62 2.23 8.47 21.12
C HIS A 62 1.16 8.00 20.14
N GLN A 63 0.13 8.83 19.94
CA GLN A 63 -1.03 8.56 19.10
C GLN A 63 -0.72 8.10 17.66
N HIS A 64 0.42 8.51 17.11
CA HIS A 64 0.82 8.19 15.73
C HIS A 64 2.11 7.37 15.62
N CYS A 65 2.61 6.83 16.74
CA CYS A 65 3.86 6.07 16.73
C CYS A 65 3.65 4.64 16.23
N ARG A 66 4.63 4.08 15.49
CA ARG A 66 4.59 2.71 14.97
C ARG A 66 5.33 1.67 15.84
N CYS A 67 5.87 2.07 16.99
CA CYS A 67 6.56 1.14 17.89
C CYS A 67 5.65 -0.01 18.38
N ILE A 68 6.26 -1.16 18.63
CA ILE A 68 5.60 -2.32 19.24
C ILE A 68 6.14 -2.52 20.65
N VAL A 69 5.26 -2.94 21.55
CA VAL A 69 5.63 -3.39 22.89
C VAL A 69 5.01 -4.76 23.08
N ASP A 70 5.86 -5.76 23.31
CA ASP A 70 5.49 -7.15 23.50
C ASP A 70 5.72 -7.57 24.95
N TYR A 71 4.82 -8.39 25.47
CA TYR A 71 4.94 -9.10 26.73
C TYR A 71 5.36 -10.55 26.47
N ASP A 72 6.51 -10.97 27.02
CA ASP A 72 7.06 -12.33 26.92
C ASP A 72 7.04 -13.01 28.30
N PRO A 73 6.03 -13.85 28.61
CA PRO A 73 6.00 -14.65 29.84
C PRO A 73 6.99 -15.85 29.82
N LYS A 74 7.84 -15.98 28.79
CA LYS A 74 8.81 -17.09 28.61
C LYS A 74 8.18 -18.47 28.42
N ASN A 75 6.93 -18.52 27.95
CA ASN A 75 6.22 -19.77 27.64
C ASN A 75 6.19 -20.11 26.13
N GLY A 76 7.03 -19.45 25.32
CA GLY A 76 7.10 -19.64 23.87
C GLY A 76 6.07 -18.83 23.06
N LYS A 77 5.21 -18.04 23.72
CA LYS A 77 4.33 -17.06 23.08
C LYS A 77 4.60 -15.66 23.62
N VAL A 78 4.40 -14.66 22.78
CA VAL A 78 4.48 -13.24 23.13
C VAL A 78 3.15 -12.56 22.85
N GLN A 79 2.76 -11.57 23.66
CA GLN A 79 1.53 -10.82 23.47
C GLN A 79 1.84 -9.36 23.10
N ASP A 80 1.25 -8.87 22.02
CA ASP A 80 1.27 -7.45 21.69
C ASP A 80 0.44 -6.67 22.73
N ILE A 81 1.05 -5.76 23.49
CA ILE A 81 0.39 -5.07 24.62
C ILE A 81 -0.78 -4.21 24.13
N TRP A 82 -0.64 -3.60 22.95
CA TRP A 82 -1.63 -2.67 22.40
C TRP A 82 -2.75 -3.37 21.66
N LYS A 83 -2.41 -4.40 20.87
CA LYS A 83 -3.39 -5.15 20.09
C LYS A 83 -4.01 -6.31 20.87
N LYS A 84 -3.40 -6.70 22.00
CA LYS A 84 -3.74 -7.86 22.84
C LYS A 84 -3.69 -9.21 22.11
N ILE A 85 -2.93 -9.29 21.01
CA ILE A 85 -2.81 -10.48 20.16
C ILE A 85 -1.60 -11.31 20.60
N TRP A 86 -1.81 -12.61 20.83
CA TRP A 86 -0.76 -13.58 21.11
C TRP A 86 -0.12 -14.12 19.82
N ARG A 87 1.21 -14.26 19.80
CA ARG A 87 2.02 -14.75 18.68
C ARG A 87 3.07 -15.76 19.19
N LYS A 88 3.53 -16.70 18.36
CA LYS A 88 4.64 -17.60 18.74
C LYS A 88 5.98 -16.85 18.67
N LYS A 89 6.88 -17.11 19.61
CA LYS A 89 8.18 -16.41 19.71
C LYS A 89 9.07 -16.61 18.48
N ASP A 90 9.03 -17.78 17.84
CA ASP A 90 9.79 -18.07 16.62
C ASP A 90 9.22 -17.40 15.35
N GLU A 91 8.03 -16.80 15.45
CA GLU A 91 7.40 -16.04 14.37
C GLU A 91 7.70 -14.54 14.42
N SER A 92 8.12 -13.97 15.56
CA SER A 92 8.30 -12.52 15.71
C SER A 92 9.47 -11.96 14.91
N ASP A 93 10.52 -12.75 14.66
CA ASP A 93 11.67 -12.32 13.86
C ASP A 93 11.54 -12.69 12.37
N LYS A 94 10.59 -13.60 12.04
CA LYS A 94 10.37 -14.08 10.67
C LYS A 94 9.16 -13.46 9.98
N ILE A 95 8.18 -12.89 10.69
CA ILE A 95 6.94 -12.38 10.06
C ILE A 95 7.07 -10.94 9.53
N GLU A 96 7.83 -10.05 10.16
CA GLU A 96 7.93 -8.67 9.66
C GLU A 96 8.98 -8.50 8.58
N VAL A 97 10.14 -9.14 8.75
CA VAL A 97 11.20 -9.18 7.72
C VAL A 97 10.72 -9.91 6.46
N ARG A 98 9.93 -11.00 6.58
CA ARG A 98 9.36 -11.66 5.38
C ARG A 98 8.18 -10.93 4.75
N LYS A 99 7.40 -10.11 5.49
CA LYS A 99 6.31 -9.33 4.88
C LYS A 99 6.83 -8.16 4.05
N ASP A 100 7.92 -7.51 4.48
CA ASP A 100 8.55 -6.44 3.69
C ASP A 100 9.49 -6.96 2.60
N ILE A 101 10.22 -8.07 2.83
CA ILE A 101 11.03 -8.70 1.76
C ILE A 101 10.15 -9.35 0.70
N ASN A 102 9.05 -10.04 1.07
CA ASN A 102 8.14 -10.64 0.08
C ASN A 102 7.30 -9.58 -0.64
N LYS A 103 6.90 -8.47 0.02
CA LYS A 103 6.33 -7.31 -0.70
C LYS A 103 7.33 -6.70 -1.67
N ASN A 104 8.60 -6.50 -1.30
CA ASN A 104 9.61 -5.99 -2.23
C ASN A 104 9.95 -6.99 -3.36
N SER A 105 9.85 -8.29 -3.09
CA SER A 105 10.07 -9.35 -4.09
C SER A 105 8.92 -9.47 -5.09
N GLN A 106 7.66 -9.22 -4.68
CA GLN A 106 6.49 -9.22 -5.57
C GLN A 106 6.10 -7.85 -6.14
N MET A 107 6.72 -6.75 -5.69
CA MET A 107 6.46 -5.45 -6.28
C MET A 107 7.08 -5.33 -7.67
N SER A 108 6.24 -5.05 -8.65
CA SER A 108 6.66 -4.65 -10.00
C SER A 108 7.67 -3.50 -9.97
N GLU A 109 8.60 -3.49 -10.91
CA GLU A 109 9.61 -2.43 -11.04
C GLU A 109 8.97 -1.03 -11.15
N VAL A 110 7.86 -0.90 -11.90
CA VAL A 110 7.15 0.38 -12.05
C VAL A 110 6.67 0.93 -10.70
N ARG A 111 6.20 0.04 -9.81
CA ARG A 111 5.77 0.40 -8.47
C ARG A 111 6.94 0.77 -7.55
N LYS A 112 8.06 0.05 -7.63
CA LYS A 112 9.29 0.39 -6.90
C LYS A 112 9.76 1.80 -7.26
N LEU A 113 9.75 2.10 -8.56
CA LEU A 113 10.21 3.38 -9.05
C LEU A 113 9.25 4.52 -8.72
N ALA A 114 7.94 4.28 -8.73
CA ALA A 114 6.96 5.27 -8.26
C ALA A 114 7.22 5.68 -6.80
N LEU A 115 7.46 4.69 -5.93
CA LEU A 115 7.80 4.94 -4.51
C LEU A 115 9.12 5.74 -4.38
N GLN A 116 10.15 5.42 -5.16
CA GLN A 116 11.42 6.16 -5.19
C GLN A 116 11.24 7.62 -5.64
N ASN A 117 10.25 7.90 -6.50
CA ASN A 117 9.92 9.27 -6.94
C ASN A 117 9.02 10.01 -5.93
N GLY A 118 8.78 9.43 -4.74
CA GLY A 118 7.95 10.01 -3.69
C GLY A 118 6.45 9.92 -3.98
N ILE A 119 6.02 9.02 -4.87
CA ILE A 119 4.61 8.75 -5.14
C ILE A 119 4.15 7.68 -4.15
N SER A 120 3.36 8.08 -3.16
CA SER A 120 2.84 7.16 -2.14
C SER A 120 1.78 6.20 -2.73
N SER A 121 1.80 4.94 -2.32
CA SER A 121 0.75 4.01 -2.75
C SER A 121 -0.50 4.20 -1.91
N ASN A 122 -1.63 4.50 -2.55
CA ASN A 122 -2.93 4.43 -1.90
C ASN A 122 -3.44 2.97 -1.95
N PRO A 123 -3.80 2.33 -0.83
CA PRO A 123 -4.39 1.00 -0.88
C PRO A 123 -5.66 1.00 -1.74
N ILE A 124 -5.68 0.14 -2.76
CA ILE A 124 -6.87 -0.10 -3.58
C ILE A 124 -7.97 -0.69 -2.70
N LYS A 125 -9.18 -0.14 -2.82
CA LYS A 125 -10.38 -0.67 -2.17
C LYS A 125 -11.20 -1.39 -3.23
N LYS A 126 -11.63 -2.61 -2.94
CA LYS A 126 -12.67 -3.24 -3.77
C LYS A 126 -13.92 -2.38 -3.70
N SER A 127 -14.51 -2.07 -4.84
CA SER A 127 -15.76 -1.32 -4.86
C SER A 127 -16.86 -2.20 -4.27
N ARG A 128 -17.68 -1.63 -3.38
CA ARG A 128 -18.83 -2.33 -2.78
C ARG A 128 -19.92 -2.62 -3.82
N LYS A 129 -19.96 -1.83 -4.89
CA LYS A 129 -20.88 -1.96 -6.03
C LYS A 129 -20.07 -1.85 -7.31
N LYS A 130 -20.26 -2.79 -8.24
CA LYS A 130 -19.65 -2.68 -9.57
C LYS A 130 -20.28 -1.48 -10.29
N LEU A 131 -19.48 -0.50 -10.67
CA LEU A 131 -19.93 0.66 -11.42
C LEU A 131 -20.27 0.22 -12.85
N THR A 132 -21.27 0.86 -13.46
CA THR A 132 -21.51 0.71 -14.90
C THR A 132 -20.43 1.44 -15.70
N GLU A 133 -20.29 1.12 -16.97
CA GLU A 133 -19.32 1.80 -17.84
C GLU A 133 -19.55 3.32 -17.89
N GLU A 134 -20.81 3.72 -18.02
CA GLU A 134 -21.23 5.12 -18.07
C GLU A 134 -20.85 5.85 -16.79
N GLN A 135 -21.02 5.21 -15.63
CA GLN A 135 -20.63 5.78 -14.34
C GLN A 135 -19.12 5.95 -14.20
N ILE A 136 -18.33 5.01 -14.74
CA ILE A 136 -16.87 5.12 -14.74
C ILE A 136 -16.44 6.25 -15.67
N ILE A 137 -17.04 6.31 -16.87
CA ILE A 137 -16.79 7.37 -17.84
C ILE A 137 -17.16 8.72 -17.22
N GLU A 138 -18.32 8.89 -16.61
CA GLU A 138 -18.70 10.15 -15.98
C GLU A 138 -17.75 10.57 -14.85
N ALA A 139 -17.24 9.61 -14.07
CA ALA A 139 -16.31 9.89 -12.98
C ALA A 139 -14.90 10.28 -13.47
N VAL A 140 -14.43 9.67 -14.56
CA VAL A 140 -13.03 9.76 -15.02
C VAL A 140 -12.86 10.65 -16.25
N SER A 141 -13.82 10.62 -17.17
CA SER A 141 -13.86 11.48 -18.35
C SER A 141 -14.45 12.84 -17.97
N GLY A 142 -13.77 13.92 -18.31
CA GLY A 142 -14.24 15.23 -17.90
C GLY A 142 -13.33 16.34 -18.35
N GLY A 143 -13.30 16.62 -19.67
CA GLY A 143 -12.76 17.84 -20.28
C GLY A 143 -11.39 18.32 -19.79
N ASP A 144 -10.62 17.43 -19.15
CA ASP A 144 -9.46 17.78 -18.36
C ASP A 144 -8.35 18.26 -19.28
N LYS A 145 -7.97 19.53 -19.12
CA LYS A 145 -6.90 20.16 -19.90
C LYS A 145 -5.53 19.99 -19.23
N THR A 146 -5.45 19.20 -18.16
CA THR A 146 -4.19 18.89 -17.50
C THR A 146 -3.30 18.08 -18.44
N ARG A 147 -2.14 18.65 -18.79
CA ARG A 147 -1.19 18.00 -19.70
C ARG A 147 -0.72 16.66 -19.13
N GLY A 148 -0.80 15.60 -19.93
CA GLY A 148 -0.34 14.26 -19.58
C GLY A 148 -1.32 13.42 -18.75
N SER A 149 -2.53 13.92 -18.44
CA SER A 149 -3.50 13.17 -17.64
C SER A 149 -4.19 12.04 -18.40
N CYS A 150 -4.10 11.99 -19.73
CA CYS A 150 -4.74 10.98 -20.58
C CYS A 150 -4.45 9.54 -20.13
N SER A 151 -3.19 9.21 -19.85
CA SER A 151 -2.81 7.87 -19.37
C SER A 151 -3.34 7.60 -17.98
N SER A 152 -3.33 8.59 -17.09
CA SER A 152 -3.89 8.45 -15.75
C SER A 152 -5.40 8.20 -15.79
N ALA A 153 -6.13 8.90 -16.65
CA ALA A 153 -7.56 8.70 -16.84
C ALA A 153 -7.84 7.28 -17.37
N ALA A 154 -7.09 6.84 -18.38
CA ALA A 154 -7.24 5.49 -18.93
C ALA A 154 -6.92 4.39 -17.89
N PHE A 155 -5.85 4.53 -17.10
CA PHE A 155 -5.54 3.58 -16.01
C PHE A 155 -6.60 3.57 -14.89
N ALA A 156 -7.16 4.74 -14.56
CA ALA A 156 -8.27 4.81 -13.61
C ALA A 156 -9.52 4.11 -14.14
N TYR A 157 -9.85 4.29 -15.42
CA TYR A 157 -10.94 3.56 -16.08
C TYR A 157 -10.74 2.04 -15.96
N ILE A 158 -9.55 1.54 -16.34
CA ILE A 158 -9.21 0.10 -16.28
C ILE A 158 -9.37 -0.45 -14.85
N GLY A 159 -8.86 0.27 -13.85
CA GLY A 159 -8.99 -0.13 -12.44
C GLY A 159 -10.44 -0.20 -11.96
N ASN A 160 -11.27 0.78 -12.33
CA ASN A 160 -12.69 0.80 -11.97
C ASN A 160 -13.49 -0.29 -12.71
N LYS A 161 -13.18 -0.55 -13.99
CA LYS A 161 -13.79 -1.65 -14.75
C LYS A 161 -13.47 -3.01 -14.12
N GLY A 162 -12.26 -3.15 -13.58
CA GLY A 162 -11.82 -4.31 -12.78
C GLY A 162 -12.48 -4.45 -11.39
N GLY A 163 -13.38 -3.53 -11.00
CA GLY A 163 -14.13 -3.58 -9.74
C GLY A 163 -13.41 -2.94 -8.54
N TYR A 164 -12.38 -2.14 -8.77
CA TYR A 164 -11.66 -1.40 -7.73
C TYR A 164 -12.04 0.07 -7.73
N THR A 165 -12.06 0.72 -6.57
CA THR A 165 -12.19 2.18 -6.50
C THR A 165 -10.82 2.79 -6.77
N VAL A 166 -10.59 3.20 -8.01
CA VAL A 166 -9.34 3.87 -8.43
C VAL A 166 -9.65 5.33 -8.70
N LEU A 167 -9.01 6.22 -7.96
CA LEU A 167 -9.04 7.64 -8.24
C LEU A 167 -8.04 7.93 -9.35
N ASP A 168 -8.37 8.82 -10.26
CA ASP A 168 -7.41 9.30 -11.23
C ASP A 168 -6.46 10.32 -10.58
N PHE A 169 -5.19 10.19 -10.91
CA PHE A 169 -4.14 11.06 -10.38
C PHE A 169 -3.97 12.26 -11.32
N ARG A 170 -4.97 13.15 -11.37
CA ARG A 170 -4.83 14.40 -12.13
C ARG A 170 -3.80 15.30 -11.44
N GLY A 171 -2.77 15.68 -12.18
CA GLY A 171 -1.71 16.57 -11.71
C GLY A 171 -0.68 15.94 -10.76
N GLY A 172 0.36 16.71 -10.47
CA GLY A 172 1.46 16.31 -9.59
C GLY A 172 2.38 15.22 -10.14
N LYS A 173 3.23 14.68 -9.25
CA LYS A 173 4.28 13.71 -9.61
C LYS A 173 3.74 12.41 -10.18
N SER A 174 2.57 11.97 -9.74
CA SER A 174 1.94 10.73 -10.22
C SER A 174 1.53 10.85 -11.69
N CYS A 175 0.89 11.97 -12.06
CA CYS A 175 0.51 12.27 -13.44
C CYS A 175 1.72 12.26 -14.38
N ASP A 176 2.79 12.99 -14.04
CA ASP A 176 4.03 13.03 -14.86
C ASP A 176 4.72 11.66 -14.93
N PHE A 177 4.68 10.89 -13.85
CA PHE A 177 5.29 9.57 -13.83
C PHE A 177 4.59 8.61 -14.79
N PHE A 178 3.26 8.49 -14.69
CA PHE A 178 2.49 7.54 -15.50
C PHE A 178 2.23 8.00 -16.94
N SER A 179 2.53 9.26 -17.30
CA SER A 179 2.40 9.76 -18.66
C SER A 179 3.58 9.40 -19.58
N ARG A 180 4.71 8.93 -19.04
CA ARG A 180 5.91 8.62 -19.83
C ARG A 180 5.80 7.26 -20.53
N ASP A 181 6.16 7.22 -21.82
CA ASP A 181 6.23 6.00 -22.63
C ASP A 181 7.04 4.88 -21.95
N SER A 182 8.15 5.22 -21.30
CA SER A 182 8.96 4.24 -20.56
C SER A 182 8.19 3.60 -19.40
N ARG A 183 7.28 4.31 -18.74
CA ARG A 183 6.44 3.73 -17.68
C ARG A 183 5.27 2.95 -18.24
N ILE A 184 4.68 3.40 -19.34
CA ILE A 184 3.65 2.66 -20.06
C ILE A 184 4.18 1.29 -20.50
N LYS A 185 5.37 1.24 -21.09
CA LYS A 185 6.04 -0.02 -21.47
C LYS A 185 6.30 -0.93 -20.28
N MET A 186 6.74 -0.38 -19.14
CA MET A 186 6.91 -1.18 -17.92
C MET A 186 5.59 -1.78 -17.42
N ILE A 187 4.47 -1.06 -17.56
CA ILE A 187 3.14 -1.57 -17.21
C ILE A 187 2.70 -2.65 -18.21
N GLY A 188 2.94 -2.44 -19.51
CA GLY A 188 2.64 -3.42 -20.56
C GLY A 188 3.45 -4.71 -20.45
N SER A 189 4.64 -4.67 -19.85
CA SER A 189 5.48 -5.85 -19.57
C SER A 189 5.11 -6.60 -18.29
N LEU A 190 4.03 -6.22 -17.59
CA LEU A 190 3.61 -6.94 -16.38
C LEU A 190 3.09 -8.34 -16.73
N PRO A 191 3.29 -9.34 -15.86
CA PRO A 191 2.74 -10.68 -16.08
C PRO A 191 1.22 -10.65 -16.28
N GLY A 192 0.74 -11.25 -17.37
CA GLY A 192 -0.68 -11.29 -17.73
C GLY A 192 -1.20 -10.05 -18.47
N VAL A 193 -0.33 -9.11 -18.84
CA VAL A 193 -0.67 -7.99 -19.73
C VAL A 193 -0.13 -8.29 -21.12
N GLU A 194 -0.99 -8.21 -22.12
CA GLU A 194 -0.60 -8.28 -23.53
C GLU A 194 -0.34 -6.86 -24.05
N MET A 195 0.82 -6.64 -24.67
CA MET A 195 1.22 -5.34 -25.20
C MET A 195 1.75 -5.49 -26.63
N HIS A 196 1.24 -4.64 -27.52
CA HIS A 196 1.75 -4.45 -28.88
C HIS A 196 2.40 -3.08 -29.00
N VAL A 197 3.55 -3.00 -29.67
CA VAL A 197 4.30 -1.74 -29.86
C VAL A 197 4.65 -1.59 -31.33
N ALA A 198 4.10 -0.56 -31.98
CA ALA A 198 4.46 -0.15 -33.33
C ALA A 198 5.35 1.10 -33.27
N LYS A 199 6.44 1.12 -34.04
CA LYS A 199 7.36 2.27 -34.14
C LYS A 199 7.40 2.78 -35.57
N HIS A 200 6.86 3.97 -35.78
CA HIS A 200 6.87 4.66 -37.07
C HIS A 200 7.27 6.12 -36.89
N THR A 201 7.62 6.78 -38.00
CA THR A 201 7.85 8.24 -38.02
C THR A 201 6.56 9.04 -37.98
N ASN A 202 5.41 8.38 -38.18
CA ASN A 202 4.08 8.98 -38.19
C ASN A 202 3.14 8.20 -37.26
N ASP A 203 2.54 8.91 -36.30
CA ASP A 203 1.59 8.35 -35.32
C ASP A 203 0.38 7.70 -35.99
N PHE A 204 -0.13 8.24 -37.09
CA PHE A 204 -1.27 7.65 -37.81
C PHE A 204 -0.95 6.27 -38.37
N THR A 205 0.26 6.08 -38.88
CA THR A 205 0.70 4.78 -39.41
C THR A 205 0.85 3.77 -38.27
N ALA A 206 1.47 4.18 -37.16
CA ALA A 206 1.60 3.33 -35.98
C ALA A 206 0.25 2.93 -35.39
N VAL A 207 -0.68 3.88 -35.25
CA VAL A 207 -2.02 3.61 -34.74
C VAL A 207 -2.78 2.67 -35.68
N LYS A 208 -2.69 2.86 -37.00
CA LYS A 208 -3.36 1.97 -37.96
C LYS A 208 -2.90 0.52 -37.80
N GLU A 209 -1.60 0.28 -37.67
CA GLU A 209 -1.06 -1.06 -37.40
C GLU A 209 -1.55 -1.63 -36.07
N LEU A 210 -1.59 -0.81 -35.01
CA LEU A 210 -2.09 -1.26 -33.71
C LEU A 210 -3.59 -1.61 -33.73
N LEU A 211 -4.38 -0.88 -34.51
CA LEU A 211 -5.82 -1.14 -34.67
C LEU A 211 -6.12 -2.47 -35.36
N GLU A 212 -5.19 -3.01 -36.15
CA GLU A 212 -5.32 -4.35 -36.75
C GLU A 212 -5.27 -5.47 -35.70
N LYS A 213 -4.72 -5.19 -34.51
CA LYS A 213 -4.65 -6.14 -33.38
C LYS A 213 -5.87 -6.09 -32.46
N VAL A 214 -6.79 -5.15 -32.69
CA VAL A 214 -7.97 -4.95 -31.82
C VAL A 214 -9.08 -5.91 -32.23
N GLU A 215 -9.48 -6.76 -31.29
CA GLU A 215 -10.58 -7.71 -31.47
C GLU A 215 -11.93 -7.10 -31.04
N SER A 216 -13.01 -7.60 -31.66
CA SER A 216 -14.38 -7.21 -31.27
C SER A 216 -14.70 -7.67 -29.84
N GLY A 217 -15.49 -6.87 -29.12
CA GLY A 217 -15.93 -7.18 -27.76
C GLY A 217 -14.90 -6.90 -26.65
N ASN A 218 -13.68 -6.48 -27.02
CA ASN A 218 -12.62 -6.15 -26.06
C ASN A 218 -12.35 -4.63 -26.01
N GLU A 219 -11.86 -4.18 -24.85
CA GLU A 219 -11.39 -2.80 -24.63
C GLU A 219 -9.87 -2.79 -24.47
N TYR A 220 -9.21 -1.83 -25.11
CA TYR A 220 -7.75 -1.73 -25.11
C TYR A 220 -7.29 -0.35 -24.67
N TYR A 221 -6.19 -0.32 -23.92
CA TYR A 221 -5.43 0.90 -23.70
C TYR A 221 -4.56 1.18 -24.94
N LEU A 222 -4.79 2.32 -25.58
CA LEU A 222 -3.96 2.81 -26.68
C LEU A 222 -3.21 4.07 -26.25
N ALA A 223 -1.90 4.10 -26.46
CA ALA A 223 -1.08 5.30 -26.35
C ALA A 223 -0.38 5.59 -27.68
N ALA A 224 -0.44 6.84 -28.13
CA ALA A 224 0.23 7.31 -29.33
C ALA A 224 0.67 8.76 -29.15
N GLY A 225 1.92 9.06 -29.47
CA GLY A 225 2.52 10.38 -29.26
C GLY A 225 2.36 10.87 -27.81
N SER A 226 1.67 12.00 -27.62
CA SER A 226 1.42 12.62 -26.31
C SER A 226 0.05 12.26 -25.70
N HIS A 227 -0.71 11.35 -26.31
CA HIS A 227 -2.08 11.04 -25.92
C HIS A 227 -2.27 9.55 -25.61
N ALA A 228 -3.27 9.27 -24.78
CA ALA A 228 -3.74 7.92 -24.50
C ALA A 228 -5.26 7.89 -24.42
N ALA A 229 -5.86 6.76 -24.81
CA ALA A 229 -7.29 6.56 -24.80
C ALA A 229 -7.63 5.08 -24.54
N ILE A 230 -8.86 4.84 -24.09
CA ILE A 230 -9.47 3.52 -24.15
C ILE A 230 -10.18 3.41 -25.49
N ILE A 231 -9.85 2.37 -26.25
CA ILE A 231 -10.45 2.08 -27.55
C ILE A 231 -11.16 0.73 -27.51
N ARG A 232 -12.19 0.59 -28.35
CA ARG A 232 -12.84 -0.68 -28.62
C ARG A 232 -13.27 -0.72 -30.07
N LYS A 233 -13.37 -1.92 -30.65
CA LYS A 233 -13.99 -2.11 -31.95
C LYS A 233 -15.47 -2.36 -31.72
N ASN A 234 -16.32 -1.43 -32.18
CA ASN A 234 -17.75 -1.67 -32.22
C ASN A 234 -18.03 -2.66 -33.35
N GLU A 235 -18.94 -3.61 -33.11
CA GLU A 235 -19.56 -4.35 -34.21
C GLU A 235 -20.36 -3.34 -35.02
N GLY A 236 -19.99 -3.18 -36.29
CA GLY A 236 -20.70 -2.31 -37.22
C GLY A 236 -22.08 -2.82 -37.54
#